data_AF-A0A937TUK1-F1
#
_entry.id   AF-A0A937TUK1-F1
#
_cell.length_a   1.000
_cell.length_b   1.000
_cell.length_c   1.000
_cell.angle_alpha   90.00
_cell.angle_beta   90.00
_cell.angle_gamma   90.00
#
_symmetry.space_group_name_H-M   'P 1'
#
loop_
_entity.id
_entity.type
_entity.pdbx_description
1 polymer ?
#
loop_
_entity_poly.entity_id
_entity_poly.type
_entity_poly.pdbx_seq_one_letter_code
_entity_poly.pdbx_strand_id
1 'polypeptide(L)'
;MSRTLAALLVCSSGLAAVAGRQSAGRLRFERNGFSIQALEGQPGDAPYTALMMFLPPSKGFAPNVNVVIQPYAGTIDEYAALSKKQFVAGKFKLIREAKVGKVGVLFEYSGRLQGRQLRWYARAILRGDKVYLVTATATKDQWAGVSGKLKACVDSFEIGKGEAPAAPASK
;
A
#
# COMPACT_ATOMS: atom_id res chain seq x y z
N MET A 1 -8.24 -10.62 -79.82
CA MET A 1 -7.09 -9.96 -79.15
C MET A 1 -7.44 -9.76 -77.69
N SER A 2 -6.62 -10.33 -76.82
CA SER A 2 -6.73 -10.43 -75.35
C SER A 2 -6.51 -9.08 -74.65
N ARG A 3 -7.31 -8.73 -73.62
CA ARG A 3 -6.94 -7.79 -72.54
C ARG A 3 -7.66 -8.12 -71.22
N THR A 4 -7.00 -8.99 -70.45
CA THR A 4 -6.56 -8.85 -69.04
C THR A 4 -7.40 -8.12 -67.98
N LEU A 5 -7.63 -8.88 -66.90
CA LEU A 5 -7.99 -8.61 -65.48
C LEU A 5 -7.77 -7.21 -64.87
N ALA A 6 -8.65 -6.88 -63.92
CA ALA A 6 -8.26 -6.38 -62.60
C ALA A 6 -9.27 -6.82 -61.52
N ALA A 7 -8.94 -7.88 -60.77
CA ALA A 7 -9.68 -8.31 -59.59
C ALA A 7 -9.21 -7.50 -58.38
N LEU A 8 -10.13 -6.73 -57.77
CA LEU A 8 -9.89 -5.97 -56.56
C LEU A 8 -9.91 -6.92 -55.35
N LEU A 9 -8.73 -7.28 -54.83
CA LEU A 9 -8.58 -8.07 -53.61
C LEU A 9 -8.61 -7.10 -52.41
N VAL A 10 -9.75 -7.03 -51.72
CA VAL A 10 -9.90 -6.26 -50.48
C VAL A 10 -9.22 -7.03 -49.34
N CYS A 11 -7.99 -6.62 -48.99
CA CYS A 11 -7.32 -7.08 -47.77
C CYS A 11 -8.03 -6.52 -46.54
N SER A 12 -8.93 -7.30 -45.95
CA SER A 12 -9.51 -7.06 -44.64
C SER A 12 -8.45 -7.29 -43.56
N SER A 13 -7.75 -6.22 -43.19
CA SER A 13 -6.81 -6.18 -42.07
C SER A 13 -7.56 -6.42 -40.76
N GLY A 14 -7.58 -7.67 -40.29
CA GLY A 14 -8.06 -7.99 -38.95
C GLY A 14 -7.17 -7.31 -37.91
N LEU A 15 -7.68 -6.29 -37.23
CA LEU A 15 -7.13 -5.84 -35.95
C LEU A 15 -7.33 -7.00 -34.95
N ALA A 16 -6.36 -7.91 -34.89
CA ALA A 16 -6.21 -8.78 -33.75
C ALA A 16 -5.86 -7.87 -32.56
N ALA A 17 -6.86 -7.56 -31.74
CA ALA A 17 -6.65 -6.92 -30.45
C ALA A 17 -5.69 -7.81 -29.66
N VAL A 18 -4.43 -7.41 -29.59
CA VAL A 18 -3.46 -8.01 -28.68
C VAL A 18 -3.94 -7.64 -27.29
N ALA A 19 -4.78 -8.49 -26.71
CA ALA A 19 -5.15 -8.42 -25.31
C ALA A 19 -3.86 -8.69 -24.52
N GLY A 20 -3.13 -7.62 -24.20
CA GLY A 20 -1.90 -7.68 -23.44
C GLY A 20 -2.19 -8.41 -22.14
N ARG A 21 -1.62 -9.62 -21.99
CA ARG A 21 -1.64 -10.37 -20.73
C ARG A 21 -1.16 -9.42 -19.63
N GLN A 22 -2.09 -8.98 -18.80
CA GLN A 22 -1.79 -8.20 -17.61
C GLN A 22 -1.01 -9.14 -16.69
N SER A 23 0.31 -9.02 -16.68
CA SER A 23 1.11 -9.83 -15.77
C SER A 23 0.71 -9.47 -14.34
N ALA A 24 0.28 -10.49 -13.60
CA ALA A 24 0.01 -10.38 -12.17
C ALA A 24 1.22 -9.74 -11.49
N GLY A 25 0.98 -8.82 -10.55
CA GLY A 25 2.04 -8.14 -9.79
C GLY A 25 2.72 -6.95 -10.47
N ARG A 26 2.24 -6.45 -11.62
CA ARG A 26 2.75 -5.19 -12.18
C ARG A 26 2.02 -3.98 -11.59
N LEU A 27 2.77 -3.09 -10.94
CA LEU A 27 2.27 -1.79 -10.48
C LEU A 27 2.19 -0.83 -11.66
N ARG A 28 1.07 -0.12 -11.79
CA ARG A 28 0.82 0.87 -12.86
C ARG A 28 0.64 2.26 -12.27
N PHE A 29 1.41 3.21 -12.77
CA PHE A 29 1.36 4.61 -12.36
C PHE A 29 0.96 5.46 -13.57
N GLU A 30 -0.31 5.37 -13.96
CA GLU A 30 -0.82 5.97 -15.20
C GLU A 30 -0.53 7.48 -15.27
N ARG A 31 -0.72 8.20 -14.15
CA ARG A 31 -0.43 9.64 -14.08
C ARG A 31 1.05 9.99 -14.24
N ASN A 32 1.94 9.03 -14.03
CA ASN A 32 3.38 9.20 -14.15
C ASN A 32 3.95 8.54 -15.41
N GLY A 33 3.13 7.88 -16.23
CA GLY A 33 3.54 7.28 -17.50
C GLY A 33 4.48 6.07 -17.36
N PHE A 34 4.49 5.38 -16.22
CA PHE A 34 5.34 4.20 -16.04
C PHE A 34 4.62 3.04 -15.34
N SER A 35 5.19 1.85 -15.50
CA SER A 35 4.80 0.64 -14.75
C SER A 35 6.05 -0.14 -14.36
N ILE A 36 5.97 -0.89 -13.26
CA ILE A 36 7.10 -1.66 -12.74
C ILE A 36 6.60 -3.00 -12.19
N GLN A 37 7.39 -4.05 -12.35
CA GLN A 37 7.12 -5.31 -11.67
C GLN A 37 7.32 -5.10 -10.16
N ALA A 38 6.33 -5.45 -9.35
CA ALA A 38 6.46 -5.37 -7.91
C ALA A 38 7.57 -6.31 -7.41
N LEU A 39 8.36 -5.84 -6.47
CA LEU A 39 9.25 -6.68 -5.68
C LEU A 39 8.43 -7.24 -4.52
N GLU A 40 7.88 -8.44 -4.71
CA GLU A 40 7.08 -9.10 -3.68
C GLU A 40 7.99 -9.77 -2.64
N GLY A 41 7.73 -9.49 -1.37
CA GLY A 41 8.39 -10.19 -0.26
C GLY A 41 7.71 -11.54 -0.02
N GLN A 42 8.51 -12.59 0.21
CA GLN A 42 7.94 -13.83 0.74
C GLN A 42 7.45 -13.58 2.17
N PRO A 43 6.24 -14.04 2.53
CA PRO A 43 5.86 -14.13 3.93
C PRO A 43 6.93 -14.85 4.75
N GLY A 44 7.33 -14.26 5.87
CA GLY A 44 8.28 -14.85 6.80
C GLY A 44 8.08 -14.28 8.20
N ASP A 45 9.02 -14.57 9.10
CA ASP A 45 8.89 -14.22 10.53
C ASP A 45 9.27 -12.75 10.84
N ALA A 46 9.77 -12.00 9.86
CA ALA A 46 10.18 -10.62 10.03
C ALA A 46 9.22 -9.63 9.34
N PRO A 47 8.95 -8.46 9.95
CA PRO A 47 8.27 -7.38 9.26
C PRO A 47 9.03 -6.89 8.02
N TYR A 48 8.31 -6.52 6.97
CA TYR A 48 8.91 -5.86 5.80
C TYR A 48 8.00 -4.78 5.22
N THR A 49 8.60 -3.83 4.50
CA THR A 49 7.86 -2.75 3.81
C THR A 49 7.54 -3.19 2.38
N ALA A 50 6.25 -3.33 2.07
CA ALA A 50 5.78 -3.71 0.73
C ALA A 50 5.66 -2.51 -0.21
N LEU A 51 5.37 -1.32 0.33
CA LEU A 51 5.19 -0.10 -0.44
C LEU A 51 5.62 1.13 0.37
N MET A 52 6.27 2.08 -0.29
CA MET A 52 6.52 3.41 0.26
C MET A 52 6.34 4.45 -0.85
N MET A 53 5.53 5.46 -0.57
CA MET A 53 5.18 6.54 -1.51
C MET A 53 5.42 7.88 -0.85
N PHE A 54 5.96 8.83 -1.60
CA PHE A 54 6.31 10.16 -1.09
C PHE A 54 5.51 11.25 -1.81
N LEU A 55 5.12 12.27 -1.05
CA LEU A 55 4.84 13.59 -1.59
C LEU A 55 6.14 14.35 -1.82
N PRO A 56 6.15 15.38 -2.69
CA PRO A 56 7.31 16.24 -2.86
C PRO A 56 7.84 16.76 -1.52
N PRO A 57 9.17 16.74 -1.32
CA PRO A 57 9.75 17.22 -0.07
C PRO A 57 9.50 18.72 0.12
N SER A 58 9.26 19.11 1.36
CA SER A 58 9.28 20.51 1.78
C SER A 58 9.90 20.61 3.17
N LYS A 59 10.62 21.71 3.45
CA LYS A 59 11.30 21.93 4.74
C LYS A 59 12.18 20.73 5.17
N GLY A 60 12.86 20.11 4.21
CA GLY A 60 13.77 18.99 4.45
C GLY A 60 13.10 17.69 4.93
N PHE A 61 11.80 17.49 4.67
CA PHE A 61 11.09 16.23 4.90
C PHE A 61 10.13 15.93 3.75
N ALA A 62 10.06 14.67 3.31
CA ALA A 62 9.07 14.19 2.36
C ALA A 62 7.95 13.45 3.09
N PRO A 63 6.73 14.03 3.20
CA PRO A 63 5.58 13.31 3.73
C PRO A 63 5.34 12.03 2.95
N ASN A 64 5.01 10.95 3.62
CA ASN A 64 4.92 9.64 2.98
C ASN A 64 3.74 8.82 3.50
N VAL A 65 3.38 7.82 2.70
CA VAL A 65 2.57 6.68 3.12
C VAL A 65 3.40 5.43 2.88
N ASN A 66 3.46 4.54 3.87
CA ASN A 66 4.06 3.21 3.71
C ASN A 66 3.09 2.11 4.12
N VAL A 67 3.33 0.91 3.60
CA VAL A 67 2.65 -0.33 3.98
C VAL A 67 3.69 -1.31 4.50
N VAL A 68 3.58 -1.65 5.78
CA VAL A 68 4.41 -2.66 6.44
C VAL A 68 3.55 -3.88 6.72
N ILE A 69 4.04 -5.06 6.35
CA ILE A 69 3.42 -6.33 6.69
C ILE A 69 4.15 -6.88 7.90
N GLN A 70 3.41 -7.22 8.95
CA GLN A 70 3.94 -7.68 10.23
C GLN A 70 3.35 -9.06 10.56
N PRO A 71 4.18 -10.09 10.80
CA PRO A 71 3.72 -11.35 11.38
C PRO A 71 3.11 -11.11 12.75
N TYR A 72 1.89 -11.60 12.95
CA TYR A 72 1.14 -11.40 14.17
C TYR A 72 0.00 -12.43 14.29
N ALA A 73 0.15 -13.38 15.20
CA ALA A 73 -0.83 -14.45 15.44
C ALA A 73 -1.96 -14.06 16.42
N GLY A 74 -1.89 -12.87 17.03
CA GLY A 74 -2.89 -12.40 17.97
C GLY A 74 -4.09 -11.75 17.30
N THR A 75 -4.99 -11.23 18.13
CA THR A 75 -6.19 -10.47 17.72
C THR A 75 -5.88 -9.00 17.46
N ILE A 76 -6.73 -8.31 16.70
CA ILE A 76 -6.56 -6.87 16.47
C ILE A 76 -6.65 -6.04 17.77
N ASP A 77 -7.32 -6.55 18.78
CA ASP A 77 -7.46 -5.91 20.10
C ASP A 77 -6.15 -5.99 20.89
N GLU A 78 -5.52 -7.17 20.88
CA GLU A 78 -4.19 -7.37 21.45
C GLU A 78 -3.14 -6.54 20.71
N TYR A 79 -3.24 -6.46 19.37
CA TYR A 79 -2.37 -5.61 18.57
C TYR A 79 -2.52 -4.15 18.98
N ALA A 80 -3.76 -3.66 19.12
CA ALA A 80 -4.02 -2.29 19.56
C ALA A 80 -3.47 -1.99 20.97
N ALA A 81 -3.62 -2.95 21.89
CA ALA A 81 -3.04 -2.84 23.23
C ALA A 81 -1.50 -2.80 23.19
N LEU A 82 -0.88 -3.63 22.35
CA LEU A 82 0.57 -3.64 22.13
C LEU A 82 1.05 -2.30 21.54
N SER A 83 0.38 -1.79 20.51
CA SER A 83 0.71 -0.50 19.90
C SER A 83 0.64 0.64 20.93
N LYS A 84 -0.37 0.65 21.81
CA LYS A 84 -0.45 1.64 22.89
C LYS A 84 0.72 1.57 23.85
N LYS A 85 1.17 0.37 24.25
CA LYS A 85 2.38 0.20 25.07
C LYS A 85 3.62 0.76 24.36
N GLN A 86 3.74 0.52 23.05
CA GLN A 86 4.83 1.07 22.23
C GLN A 86 4.76 2.60 22.13
N PHE A 87 3.56 3.17 22.00
CA PHE A 87 3.38 4.63 22.01
C PHE A 87 3.85 5.26 23.32
N VAL A 88 3.50 4.65 24.45
CA VAL A 88 3.97 5.10 25.78
C VAL A 88 5.49 4.99 25.87
N ALA A 89 6.07 3.84 25.51
CA ALA A 89 7.53 3.63 25.54
C ALA A 89 8.28 4.62 24.64
N GLY A 90 7.73 4.92 23.45
CA GLY A 90 8.26 5.89 22.49
C GLY A 90 7.95 7.35 22.83
N LYS A 91 7.25 7.63 23.95
CA LYS A 91 6.78 8.98 24.33
C LYS A 91 5.94 9.64 23.22
N PHE A 92 5.15 8.85 22.50
CA PHE A 92 4.20 9.32 21.51
C PHE A 92 2.86 9.65 22.18
N LYS A 93 2.26 10.76 21.77
CA LYS A 93 0.93 11.18 22.19
C LYS A 93 -0.10 10.61 21.24
N LEU A 94 -0.95 9.72 21.75
CA LEU A 94 -2.17 9.28 21.07
C LEU A 94 -3.15 10.46 20.93
N ILE A 95 -3.65 10.69 19.72
CA ILE A 95 -4.62 11.73 19.38
C ILE A 95 -6.00 11.12 19.16
N ARG A 96 -6.05 9.98 18.45
CA ARG A 96 -7.28 9.26 18.16
C ARG A 96 -7.02 7.76 18.07
N GLU A 97 -7.98 6.97 18.56
CA GLU A 97 -8.11 5.53 18.31
C GLU A 97 -9.52 5.27 17.82
N ALA A 98 -9.69 4.39 16.83
CA ALA A 98 -11.01 3.95 16.37
C ALA A 98 -10.95 2.52 15.83
N LYS A 99 -12.01 1.73 16.06
CA LYS A 99 -12.17 0.43 15.41
C LYS A 99 -12.53 0.61 13.93
N VAL A 100 -12.02 -0.29 13.10
CA VAL A 100 -12.34 -0.39 11.68
C VAL A 100 -12.87 -1.78 11.39
N GLY A 101 -14.19 -1.94 11.54
CA GLY A 101 -14.83 -3.25 11.50
C GLY A 101 -14.35 -4.16 12.63
N LYS A 102 -14.33 -5.48 12.38
CA LYS A 102 -13.92 -6.50 13.37
C LYS A 102 -12.42 -6.79 13.38
N VAL A 103 -11.71 -6.45 12.31
CA VAL A 103 -10.32 -6.87 12.08
C VAL A 103 -9.36 -5.69 11.94
N GLY A 104 -9.84 -4.46 12.12
CA GLY A 104 -9.03 -3.27 11.92
C GLY A 104 -9.06 -2.30 13.10
N VAL A 105 -7.99 -1.53 13.22
CA VAL A 105 -7.87 -0.41 14.15
C VAL A 105 -7.17 0.76 13.46
N LEU A 106 -7.56 1.96 13.83
CA LEU A 106 -7.03 3.22 13.32
C LEU A 106 -6.44 4.02 14.46
N PHE A 107 -5.24 4.56 14.25
CA PHE A 107 -4.54 5.42 15.17
C PHE A 107 -4.17 6.75 14.52
N GLU A 108 -4.37 7.85 15.24
CA GLU A 108 -3.69 9.10 14.97
C GLU A 108 -2.84 9.44 16.18
N TYR A 109 -1.56 9.73 15.98
CA TYR A 109 -0.63 10.02 17.07
C TYR A 109 0.48 10.96 16.62
N SER A 110 1.23 11.50 17.58
CA SER A 110 2.30 12.46 17.33
C SER A 110 3.45 12.28 18.32
N GLY A 111 4.62 12.82 17.98
CA GLY A 111 5.79 12.69 18.84
C GLY A 111 7.08 13.04 18.12
N ARG A 112 8.20 12.87 18.83
CA ARG A 112 9.52 13.19 18.30
C ARG A 112 10.26 11.91 17.89
N LEU A 113 10.75 11.87 16.66
CA LEU A 113 11.60 10.78 16.16
C LEU A 113 12.74 11.38 15.33
N GLN A 114 13.97 10.92 15.56
CA GLN A 114 15.18 11.43 14.87
C GLN A 114 15.27 12.97 14.88
N GLY A 115 15.01 13.58 16.04
CA GLY A 115 15.04 15.03 16.23
C GLY A 115 13.85 15.81 15.64
N ARG A 116 12.91 15.16 14.94
CA ARG A 116 11.80 15.82 14.24
C ARG A 116 10.47 15.61 14.96
N GLN A 117 9.65 16.65 15.04
CA GLN A 117 8.26 16.53 15.48
C GLN A 117 7.40 16.03 14.32
N LEU A 118 6.84 14.84 14.48
CA LEU A 118 6.08 14.13 13.47
C LEU A 118 4.65 13.87 13.94
N ARG A 119 3.77 13.67 12.97
CA ARG A 119 2.41 13.20 13.16
C ARG A 119 2.16 12.05 12.20
N TRP A 120 1.46 11.06 12.73
CA TRP A 120 1.16 9.82 12.05
C TRP A 120 -0.34 9.57 12.04
N TYR A 121 -0.80 8.98 10.94
CA TYR A 121 -2.13 8.42 10.81
C TYR A 121 -1.98 7.02 10.25
N ALA A 122 -2.32 6.03 11.07
CA ALA A 122 -2.05 4.63 10.79
C ALA A 122 -3.34 3.82 10.82
N ARG A 123 -3.48 2.90 9.86
CA ARG A 123 -4.53 1.89 9.81
C ARG A 123 -3.89 0.52 9.82
N ALA A 124 -4.21 -0.26 10.84
CA ALA A 124 -3.81 -1.66 10.95
C ALA A 124 -5.01 -2.55 10.61
N ILE A 125 -4.80 -3.55 9.76
CA ILE A 125 -5.81 -4.56 9.41
C ILE A 125 -5.20 -5.94 9.58
N LEU A 126 -5.83 -6.78 10.40
CA LEU A 126 -5.48 -8.18 10.59
C LEU A 126 -6.10 -9.04 9.48
N ARG A 127 -5.30 -9.92 8.87
CA ARG A 127 -5.79 -11.03 8.04
C ARG A 127 -4.88 -12.24 8.20
N GLY A 128 -5.47 -13.35 8.63
CA GLY A 128 -4.71 -14.55 8.98
C GLY A 128 -3.78 -14.26 10.15
N ASP A 129 -2.52 -14.58 9.98
CA ASP A 129 -1.42 -14.41 10.94
C ASP A 129 -0.59 -13.14 10.68
N LYS A 130 -1.19 -12.13 10.04
CA LYS A 130 -0.49 -10.91 9.63
C LYS A 130 -1.31 -9.65 9.88
N VAL A 131 -0.63 -8.60 10.30
CA VAL A 131 -1.15 -7.23 10.29
C VAL A 131 -0.55 -6.46 9.11
N TYR A 132 -1.43 -5.85 8.33
CA TYR A 132 -1.09 -4.87 7.31
C TYR A 132 -1.20 -3.49 7.94
N LEU A 133 -0.05 -2.86 8.20
CA LEU A 133 0.05 -1.55 8.82
C LEU A 133 0.33 -0.49 7.75
N VAL A 134 -0.66 0.36 7.50
CA VAL A 134 -0.57 1.45 6.52
C VAL A 134 -0.43 2.76 7.28
N THR A 135 0.69 3.46 7.10
CA THR A 135 1.03 4.63 7.91
C THR A 135 1.34 5.84 7.04
N ALA A 136 0.56 6.90 7.20
CA ALA A 136 0.89 8.23 6.75
C ALA A 136 1.78 8.95 7.78
N THR A 137 2.83 9.62 7.32
CA THR A 137 3.75 10.41 8.14
C THR A 137 3.96 11.80 7.55
N ALA A 138 3.87 12.84 8.37
CA ALA A 138 4.40 14.17 8.02
C ALA A 138 4.97 14.87 9.26
N THR A 139 5.76 15.92 9.04
CA THR A 139 6.13 16.82 10.15
C THR A 139 4.92 17.57 10.67
N LYS A 140 4.99 18.03 11.93
CA LYS A 140 3.94 18.87 12.55
C LYS A 140 3.54 20.04 11.65
N ASP A 141 4.51 20.73 11.07
CA ASP A 141 4.28 21.94 10.26
C ASP A 141 3.69 21.64 8.88
N GLN A 142 3.94 20.43 8.34
CA GLN A 142 3.37 20.01 7.06
C GLN A 142 1.94 19.48 7.23
N TRP A 143 1.62 18.90 8.40
CA TRP A 143 0.41 18.09 8.60
C TRP A 143 -0.88 18.79 8.17
N ALA A 144 -1.07 20.06 8.54
CA ALA A 144 -2.28 20.80 8.18
C ALA A 144 -2.48 20.89 6.65
N GLY A 145 -1.41 21.06 5.89
CA GLY A 145 -1.47 21.21 4.44
C GLY A 145 -1.57 19.90 3.66
N VAL A 146 -1.08 18.77 4.21
CA VAL A 146 -1.01 17.49 3.46
C VAL A 146 -1.86 16.36 4.05
N SER A 147 -2.36 16.49 5.28
CA SER A 147 -3.01 15.38 5.98
C SER A 147 -4.26 14.87 5.29
N GLY A 148 -5.07 15.73 4.65
CA GLY A 148 -6.25 15.28 3.89
C GLY A 148 -5.88 14.27 2.80
N LYS A 149 -4.86 14.58 1.98
CA LYS A 149 -4.37 13.69 0.92
C LYS A 149 -3.76 12.41 1.48
N LEU A 150 -2.96 12.53 2.55
CA LEU A 150 -2.32 11.38 3.18
C LEU A 150 -3.35 10.43 3.82
N LYS A 151 -4.33 10.96 4.55
CA LYS A 151 -5.41 10.19 5.17
C LYS A 151 -6.24 9.48 4.11
N ALA A 152 -6.64 10.19 3.05
CA ALA A 152 -7.37 9.58 1.94
C ALA A 152 -6.62 8.38 1.32
N CYS A 153 -5.29 8.47 1.18
CA CYS A 153 -4.46 7.38 0.68
C CYS A 153 -4.39 6.18 1.66
N VAL A 154 -4.37 6.42 2.97
CA VAL A 154 -4.41 5.36 3.99
C VAL A 154 -5.80 4.72 4.03
N ASP A 155 -6.85 5.52 3.95
CA ASP A 155 -8.25 5.09 4.02
C ASP A 155 -8.68 4.30 2.78
N SER A 156 -8.06 4.56 1.62
CA SER A 156 -8.27 3.78 0.40
C SER A 156 -7.59 2.40 0.40
N PHE A 157 -6.84 2.05 1.45
CA PHE A 157 -6.21 0.73 1.53
C PHE A 157 -7.26 -0.37 1.70
N GLU A 158 -7.15 -1.40 0.87
CA GLU A 158 -7.97 -2.60 0.91
C GLU A 158 -7.08 -3.82 0.76
N ILE A 159 -7.39 -4.89 1.50
CA ILE A 159 -6.72 -6.17 1.30
C ILE A 159 -7.43 -6.91 0.17
N GLY A 160 -6.80 -6.98 -1.00
CA GLY A 160 -7.29 -7.76 -2.14
C GLY A 160 -7.51 -9.23 -1.80
N LYS A 161 -8.22 -10.00 -2.63
CA LYS A 161 -8.53 -11.43 -2.40
C LYS A 161 -7.31 -12.38 -2.50
N GLY A 162 -6.10 -11.90 -2.15
CA GLY A 162 -4.82 -12.61 -2.32
C GLY A 162 -4.97 -14.10 -2.04
N GLU A 163 -4.49 -14.89 -3.01
CA GLU A 163 -4.60 -16.35 -3.07
C GLU A 163 -4.24 -16.96 -1.72
N ALA A 164 -4.98 -17.99 -1.31
CA ALA A 164 -4.73 -18.71 -0.08
C ALA A 164 -3.23 -19.09 -0.01
N PRO A 165 -2.59 -19.01 1.17
CA PRO A 165 -1.18 -19.37 1.29
C PRO A 165 -0.98 -20.75 0.65
N ALA A 166 -0.02 -20.85 -0.28
CA ALA A 166 0.34 -22.12 -0.89
C ALA A 166 0.56 -23.13 0.24
N ALA A 167 -0.08 -24.29 0.13
CA ALA A 167 0.04 -25.34 1.13
C ALA A 167 1.54 -25.57 1.42
N PRO A 168 1.93 -25.74 2.70
CA PRO A 168 3.34 -25.91 3.04
C PRO A 168 3.90 -27.06 2.21
N ALA A 169 5.03 -26.83 1.54
CA ALA A 169 5.73 -27.87 0.81
C ALA A 169 6.01 -29.02 1.79
N SER A 170 5.39 -30.17 1.52
CA SER A 170 5.66 -31.41 2.24
C SER A 170 7.15 -31.70 2.16
N LYS A 171 7.78 -31.84 3.33
CA LYS A 171 9.18 -32.23 3.50
C LYS A 171 9.42 -33.64 2.97
#